data_AF-A0A067N3W6-F1
#
_entry.id   AF-A0A067N3W6-F1
#
_cell.length_a   1.000
_cell.length_b   1.000
_cell.length_c   1.000
_cell.angle_alpha   90.00
_cell.angle_beta   90.00
_cell.angle_gamma   90.00
#
_symmetry.space_group_name_H-M   'P 1'
#
loop_
_entity.id
_entity.type
_entity.pdbx_description
1 polymer ?
#
loop_
_entity_poly.entity_id
_entity_poly.type
_entity_poly.pdbx_seq_one_letter_code
_entity_poly.pdbx_strand_id
1 'polypeptide(L)'
;MKHLTMPQPKRLPTSTDDPRISDVLPEDHPLPQSVMPPDWETHIHPNGWVYFSHPGSGYVTQTDIQEAALHDEIIMRFQIASAQWPNRPPESEIVITDPGTALYVNHSVRMASAFVWDTVKPEARPREWQKRCEMNYWAYIKDYPSHYELPDDAEELALVALESSQTGNLVYQSESIAPFSSAESERLKTLLTSLRAKDTRNKTVLVSHILERVAENALKTGHSSLPKEKLLEKNPREPNLPLSFEPTGFKERTIALCMVLLFFGVPFNYLRHVGNAFKMAPQDDLREWKAYVQKLVKEWTDFNLVATVLLSATVAFLAVPGIDSLSRISALVSVLCALESVTIGLYLVWRHQTRKDDIGWYNYNTEHRYGFHGIAMLLSLPLVLLIWAILSFAFSVLCYSYRGFAPDIEGTQLPFSKNTYWIVTSVTIIIAVTFAVVLYSFWDLWRYPGSSPLTKSVKKVLKIARQQDVV
;
A
#
# COMPACT_ATOMS: atom_id res chain seq x y z
N MET A 1 -35.57 -8.89 73.52
CA MET A 1 -35.13 -8.47 72.19
C MET A 1 -33.75 -7.83 72.34
N LYS A 2 -32.70 -8.51 71.86
CA LYS A 2 -31.31 -8.03 71.92
C LYS A 2 -31.13 -6.98 70.81
N HIS A 3 -30.90 -5.73 71.19
CA HIS A 3 -30.54 -4.67 70.25
C HIS A 3 -29.11 -4.90 69.75
N LEU A 4 -29.01 -5.27 68.46
CA LEU A 4 -27.76 -5.34 67.70
C LEU A 4 -27.27 -3.92 67.41
N THR A 5 -26.18 -3.52 68.06
CA THR A 5 -25.48 -2.27 67.80
C THR A 5 -24.72 -2.38 66.47
N MET A 6 -25.11 -1.59 65.46
CA MET A 6 -24.36 -1.52 64.20
C MET A 6 -23.02 -0.80 64.40
N PRO A 7 -21.91 -1.30 63.83
CA PRO A 7 -20.63 -0.60 63.89
C PRO A 7 -20.62 0.61 62.94
N GLN A 8 -20.12 1.73 63.43
CA GLN A 8 -19.90 2.97 62.67
C GLN A 8 -18.97 2.73 61.46
N PRO A 9 -19.17 3.43 60.33
CA PRO A 9 -18.28 3.31 59.18
C PRO A 9 -16.89 3.88 59.51
N LYS A 10 -15.84 3.07 59.31
CA LYS A 10 -14.44 3.51 59.30
C LYS A 10 -14.28 4.62 58.25
N ARG A 11 -13.84 5.81 58.66
CA ARG A 11 -13.37 6.85 57.74
C ARG A 11 -12.23 6.28 56.89
N LEU A 12 -12.33 6.44 55.57
CA LEU A 12 -11.19 6.28 54.66
C LEU A 12 -10.13 7.33 55.04
N PRO A 13 -8.85 6.95 55.15
CA PRO A 13 -7.78 7.90 55.40
C PRO A 13 -7.68 8.88 54.22
N THR A 14 -7.74 10.18 54.53
CA THR A 14 -7.39 11.28 53.63
C THR A 14 -5.90 11.17 53.24
N SER A 15 -5.55 11.49 52.00
CA SER A 15 -4.24 11.22 51.38
C SER A 15 -3.05 12.03 51.92
N THR A 16 -3.08 12.47 53.17
CA THR A 16 -2.10 13.39 53.74
C THR A 16 -1.25 12.81 54.87
N ASP A 17 -1.39 11.53 55.22
CA ASP A 17 -0.66 10.92 56.34
C ASP A 17 0.19 9.69 55.93
N ASP A 18 0.84 9.73 54.76
CA ASP A 18 1.92 8.78 54.43
C ASP A 18 3.26 9.53 54.26
N PRO A 19 4.20 9.42 55.21
CA PRO A 19 5.50 10.12 55.16
C PRO A 19 6.44 9.57 54.08
N ARG A 20 5.96 8.68 53.19
CA ARG A 20 6.73 8.16 52.03
C ARG A 20 6.28 8.74 50.68
N ILE A 21 5.29 9.64 50.67
CA ILE A 21 4.80 10.30 49.44
C ILE A 21 5.39 11.71 49.27
N SER A 22 6.06 12.26 50.28
CA SER A 22 6.74 13.56 50.18
C SER A 22 8.06 13.54 49.41
N ASP A 23 8.64 12.36 49.17
CA ASP A 23 9.97 12.23 48.56
C ASP A 23 9.93 11.86 47.06
N VAL A 24 8.75 11.84 46.44
CA VAL A 24 8.55 11.55 45.00
C VAL A 24 7.56 12.53 44.35
N LEU A 25 7.55 13.78 44.82
CA LEU A 25 7.08 14.89 44.01
C LEU A 25 8.34 15.60 43.49
N PRO A 26 8.47 15.87 42.18
CA PRO A 26 9.50 16.78 41.70
C PRO A 26 9.43 18.04 42.56
N GLU A 27 10.55 18.52 43.07
CA GLU A 27 10.59 19.90 43.55
C GLU A 27 10.00 20.76 42.43
N ASP A 28 8.95 21.52 42.75
CA ASP A 28 8.47 22.61 41.90
C ASP A 28 9.60 23.66 41.87
N HIS A 29 10.68 23.35 41.16
CA HIS A 29 11.52 24.37 40.58
C HIS A 29 10.56 25.20 39.73
N PRO A 30 10.37 26.49 40.02
CA PRO A 30 9.61 27.34 39.13
C PRO A 30 10.26 27.16 37.75
N LEU A 31 9.49 26.65 36.79
CA LEU A 31 9.90 26.62 35.39
C LEU A 31 10.55 27.98 35.11
N PRO A 32 11.80 28.05 34.60
CA PRO A 32 12.42 29.33 34.30
C PRO A 32 11.39 30.12 33.50
N GLN A 33 10.95 31.25 34.05
CA GLN A 33 10.01 32.13 33.37
C GLN A 33 10.74 32.61 32.13
N SER A 34 10.56 31.88 31.06
CA SER A 34 11.22 32.11 29.80
C SER A 34 10.50 33.32 29.20
N VAL A 35 11.11 34.48 29.43
CA VAL A 35 10.54 35.76 29.00
C VAL A 35 10.54 35.74 27.48
N MET A 36 9.34 35.72 26.90
CA MET A 36 9.16 35.79 25.46
C MET A 36 9.84 37.05 24.93
N PRO A 37 10.66 36.96 23.86
CA PRO A 37 11.22 38.14 23.22
C PRO A 37 10.10 39.11 22.80
N PRO A 38 10.34 40.43 22.84
CA PRO A 38 9.33 41.42 22.47
C PRO A 38 8.85 41.20 21.03
N ASP A 39 7.56 41.46 20.78
CA ASP A 39 6.89 41.37 19.47
C ASP A 39 6.79 39.98 18.84
N TRP A 40 7.11 38.93 19.60
CA TRP A 40 6.80 37.54 19.25
C TRP A 40 5.49 37.07 19.88
N GLU A 41 4.86 36.09 19.24
CA GLU A 41 3.65 35.43 19.71
C GLU A 41 3.86 33.91 19.69
N THR A 42 3.42 33.23 20.74
CA THR A 42 3.47 31.77 20.85
C THR A 42 2.15 31.15 20.42
N HIS A 43 2.24 30.14 19.56
CA HIS A 43 1.09 29.41 19.03
C HIS A 43 1.20 27.93 19.33
N ILE A 44 0.04 27.30 19.55
CA ILE A 44 -0.09 25.85 19.77
C ILE A 44 -0.88 25.26 18.60
N HIS A 45 -0.25 24.34 17.89
CA HIS A 45 -0.88 23.55 16.84
C HIS A 45 -1.88 22.54 17.43
N PRO A 46 -2.97 22.15 16.74
CA PRO A 46 -3.93 21.15 17.24
C PRO A 46 -3.33 19.81 17.69
N ASN A 47 -2.20 19.40 17.10
CA ASN A 47 -1.43 18.21 17.50
C ASN A 47 -0.48 18.42 18.69
N GLY A 48 -0.48 19.62 19.29
CA GLY A 48 0.23 19.92 20.54
C GLY A 48 1.66 20.48 20.40
N TRP A 49 2.21 20.60 19.18
CA TRP A 49 3.50 21.26 19.00
C TRP A 49 3.38 22.78 19.06
N VAL A 50 4.46 23.44 19.46
CA VAL A 50 4.56 24.88 19.65
C VAL A 50 5.36 25.50 18.52
N TYR A 51 4.97 26.70 18.10
CA TYR A 51 5.72 27.52 17.16
C TYR A 51 5.53 29.01 17.50
N PHE A 52 6.38 29.85 16.92
CA PHE A 52 6.44 31.27 17.23
C PHE A 52 6.30 32.08 15.95
N SER A 53 5.58 33.20 16.04
CA SER A 53 5.42 34.15 14.94
C SER A 53 5.77 35.57 15.39
N HIS A 54 6.34 36.37 14.51
CA HIS A 54 6.57 37.80 14.73
C HIS A 54 5.73 38.61 13.73
N PRO A 55 4.51 39.04 14.10
CA PRO A 55 3.54 39.64 13.17
C PRO A 55 4.09 40.85 12.40
N GLY A 56 4.86 41.72 13.06
CA GLY A 56 5.40 42.94 12.44
C GLY A 56 6.43 42.70 11.32
N SER A 57 7.06 41.52 11.29
CA SER A 57 8.10 41.13 10.32
C SER A 57 7.65 39.95 9.45
N GLY A 58 6.49 39.35 9.76
CA GLY A 58 6.01 38.08 9.19
C GLY A 58 7.08 36.98 9.23
N TYR A 59 7.71 36.77 10.39
CA TYR A 59 8.66 35.68 10.63
C TYR A 59 7.98 34.56 11.39
N VAL A 60 8.22 33.31 11.01
CA VAL A 60 7.63 32.13 11.65
C VAL A 60 8.69 31.06 11.87
N THR A 61 8.75 30.49 13.07
CA THR A 61 9.74 29.44 13.41
C THR A 61 9.19 28.43 14.41
N GLN A 62 9.72 27.22 14.36
CA GLN A 62 9.52 26.19 15.40
C GLN A 62 10.69 26.14 16.40
N THR A 63 11.79 26.83 16.10
CA THR A 63 12.96 26.91 16.99
C THR A 63 12.55 27.65 18.26
N ASP A 64 13.01 27.16 19.41
CA ASP A 64 12.74 27.79 20.70
C ASP A 64 13.45 29.13 20.79
N ILE A 65 12.69 30.21 20.56
CA ILE A 65 13.18 31.59 20.61
C ILE A 65 13.38 32.10 22.05
N GLN A 66 12.98 31.32 23.04
CA GLN A 66 13.13 31.71 24.44
C GLN A 66 14.55 31.45 24.94
N GLU A 67 15.28 30.55 24.28
CA GLU A 67 16.70 30.38 24.47
C GLU A 67 17.48 31.46 23.69
N ALA A 68 18.18 32.33 24.41
CA ALA A 68 18.86 33.48 23.82
C ALA A 68 19.86 33.11 22.71
N ALA A 69 20.57 31.98 22.85
CA ALA A 69 21.51 31.51 21.83
C ALA A 69 20.82 31.14 20.51
N LEU A 70 19.66 30.47 20.59
CA LEU A 70 18.87 30.08 19.43
C LEU A 70 18.13 31.28 18.81
N HIS A 71 17.70 32.23 19.65
CA HIS A 71 17.09 33.48 19.22
C HIS A 71 18.03 34.30 18.33
N ASP A 72 19.27 34.54 18.75
CA ASP A 72 20.20 35.36 17.97
C ASP A 72 20.58 34.67 16.65
N GLU A 73 20.72 33.35 16.65
CA GLU A 73 20.97 32.57 15.45
C GLU A 73 19.79 32.64 14.46
N ILE A 74 18.56 32.45 14.94
CA ILE A 74 17.37 32.45 14.05
C ILE A 74 17.11 33.85 13.48
N ILE A 75 17.33 34.92 14.26
CA ILE A 75 17.19 36.30 13.80
C ILE A 75 18.19 36.60 12.68
N MET A 76 19.46 36.18 12.83
CA MET A 76 20.46 36.32 11.77
C MET A 76 20.01 35.60 10.49
N ARG A 77 19.46 34.39 10.60
CA ARG A 77 18.94 33.64 9.45
C ARG A 77 17.75 34.35 8.79
N PHE A 78 16.84 34.92 9.57
CA PHE A 78 15.73 35.72 9.04
C PHE A 78 16.22 36.97 8.29
N GLN A 79 17.23 37.66 8.82
CA GLN A 79 17.83 38.82 8.14
C GLN A 79 18.45 38.44 6.79
N ILE A 80 19.15 37.30 6.72
CA ILE A 80 19.72 36.77 5.47
C ILE A 80 18.60 36.43 4.47
N ALA A 81 17.55 35.74 4.90
CA ALA A 81 16.42 35.39 4.05
C ALA A 81 15.66 36.63 3.55
N SER A 82 15.43 37.61 4.42
CA SER A 82 14.81 38.89 4.06
C SER A 82 15.65 39.65 3.03
N ALA A 83 16.98 39.64 3.15
CA ALA A 83 17.87 40.27 2.17
C ALA A 83 17.81 39.61 0.78
N GLN A 84 17.49 38.30 0.72
CA GLN A 84 17.27 37.59 -0.55
C GLN A 84 15.93 37.95 -1.22
N TRP A 85 14.99 38.54 -0.47
CA TRP A 85 13.67 38.92 -0.96
C TRP A 85 13.38 40.43 -0.81
N PRO A 86 14.13 41.31 -1.50
CA PRO A 86 14.07 42.76 -1.30
C PRO A 86 12.72 43.40 -1.65
N ASN A 87 11.97 42.82 -2.61
CA ASN A 87 10.65 43.28 -3.05
C ASN A 87 9.54 42.38 -2.50
N ARG A 88 9.59 42.10 -1.20
CA ARG A 88 8.64 41.24 -0.49
C ARG A 88 7.23 41.90 -0.45
N PRO A 89 6.16 41.20 -0.87
CA PRO A 89 4.78 41.69 -0.77
C PRO A 89 4.31 41.87 0.68
N PRO A 90 3.31 42.72 0.95
CA PRO A 90 2.82 42.93 2.32
C PRO A 90 2.23 41.66 2.96
N GLU A 91 1.52 40.83 2.19
CA GLU A 91 0.91 39.57 2.65
C GLU A 91 1.83 38.38 2.39
N SER A 92 3.00 38.40 3.01
CA SER A 92 3.96 37.32 2.87
C SER A 92 4.62 37.00 4.20
N GLU A 93 5.17 35.80 4.33
CA GLU A 93 5.82 35.31 5.53
C GLU A 93 7.11 34.58 5.14
N ILE A 94 8.08 34.60 6.06
CA ILE A 94 9.31 33.83 5.95
C ILE A 94 9.32 32.85 7.09
N VAL A 95 9.42 31.57 6.75
CA VAL A 95 9.44 30.48 7.72
C VAL A 95 10.83 29.89 7.74
N ILE A 96 11.42 29.72 8.92
CA ILE A 96 12.71 29.03 9.06
C ILE A 96 12.53 27.91 10.09
N THR A 97 12.83 26.68 9.68
CA THR A 97 12.82 25.49 10.55
C THR A 97 14.18 24.85 10.55
N ASP A 98 14.59 24.23 11.66
CA ASP A 98 15.81 23.43 11.67
C ASP A 98 15.62 22.09 10.93
N PRO A 99 16.53 21.73 10.00
CA PRO A 99 17.83 22.34 9.72
C PRO A 99 17.78 23.37 8.56
N GLY A 100 17.69 24.66 8.88
CA GLY A 100 18.18 25.80 8.10
C GLY A 100 17.55 26.15 6.74
N THR A 101 16.42 25.57 6.31
CA THR A 101 15.81 25.96 5.02
C THR A 101 14.74 27.02 5.21
N ALA A 102 14.92 28.17 4.56
CA ALA A 102 13.91 29.22 4.52
C ALA A 102 12.80 28.88 3.52
N LEU A 103 11.55 28.97 3.94
CA LEU A 103 10.37 28.89 3.09
C LEU A 103 9.78 30.28 2.94
N TYR A 104 9.69 30.75 1.70
CA TYR A 104 9.09 32.03 1.35
C TYR A 104 7.61 31.78 1.02
N VAL A 105 6.72 32.35 1.81
CA VAL A 105 5.27 32.18 1.70
C VAL A 105 4.65 33.49 1.20
N ASN A 106 3.80 33.42 0.19
CA ASN A 106 3.04 34.56 -0.31
C ASN A 106 1.55 34.21 -0.33
N HIS A 107 0.79 34.85 0.56
CA HIS A 107 -0.64 34.57 0.74
C HIS A 107 -1.49 35.13 -0.39
N SER A 108 -1.10 36.28 -0.97
CA SER A 108 -1.83 36.90 -2.08
C SER A 108 -1.96 36.00 -3.31
N VAL A 109 -0.97 35.14 -3.56
CA VAL A 109 -0.95 34.17 -4.67
C VAL A 109 -1.08 32.71 -4.20
N ARG A 110 -1.17 32.47 -2.89
CA ARG A 110 -1.26 31.13 -2.27
C ARG A 110 -0.14 30.18 -2.70
N MET A 111 1.09 30.69 -2.68
CA MET A 111 2.28 29.94 -3.10
C MET A 111 3.37 30.02 -2.04
N ALA A 112 4.05 28.89 -1.83
CA ALA A 112 5.25 28.82 -0.98
C ALA A 112 6.40 28.09 -1.69
N SER A 113 7.62 28.59 -1.56
CA SER A 113 8.80 28.00 -2.19
C SER A 113 10.04 28.17 -1.33
N ALA A 114 10.97 27.22 -1.44
CA ALA A 114 12.28 27.30 -0.80
C ALA A 114 13.23 28.32 -1.46
N PHE A 115 12.85 28.86 -2.61
CA PHE A 115 13.61 29.85 -3.36
C PHE A 115 12.74 31.08 -3.61
N VAL A 116 13.31 32.27 -3.49
CA VAL A 116 12.64 33.52 -3.87
C VAL A 116 12.32 33.49 -5.37
N TRP A 117 11.14 33.98 -5.74
CA TRP A 117 10.73 34.13 -7.13
C TRP A 117 10.30 35.57 -7.41
N ASP A 118 10.46 35.97 -8.67
CA ASP A 118 10.01 37.28 -9.12
C ASP A 118 8.47 37.33 -9.03
N THR A 119 7.96 38.23 -8.18
CA THR A 119 6.52 38.35 -7.85
C THR A 119 5.68 38.77 -9.05
N VAL A 120 6.33 39.25 -10.11
CA VAL A 120 5.67 39.97 -11.20
C VAL A 120 4.88 39.04 -12.14
N LYS A 121 5.22 37.74 -12.30
CA LYS A 121 4.48 36.81 -13.18
C LYS A 121 4.57 35.32 -12.78
N PRO A 122 3.90 34.87 -11.70
CA PRO A 122 3.78 33.44 -11.39
C PRO A 122 3.19 32.63 -12.56
N GLU A 123 2.31 33.25 -13.36
CA GLU A 123 1.68 32.67 -14.56
C GLU A 123 2.68 32.26 -15.65
N ALA A 124 3.86 32.89 -15.70
CA ALA A 124 4.90 32.59 -16.69
C ALA A 124 5.70 31.31 -16.36
N ARG A 125 5.57 30.79 -15.13
CA ARG A 125 6.24 29.56 -14.72
C ARG A 125 5.48 28.31 -15.20
N PRO A 126 6.17 27.16 -15.34
CA PRO A 126 5.51 25.91 -15.65
C PRO A 126 4.42 25.57 -14.63
N ARG A 127 3.28 25.01 -15.08
CA ARG A 127 2.17 24.61 -14.21
C ARG A 127 2.58 23.65 -13.10
N GLU A 128 3.54 22.76 -13.38
CA GLU A 128 4.10 21.84 -12.38
C GLU A 128 4.78 22.60 -11.23
N TRP A 129 5.51 23.67 -11.54
CA TRP A 129 6.12 24.51 -10.52
C TRP A 129 5.05 25.24 -9.71
N GLN A 130 4.04 25.81 -10.37
CA GLN A 130 2.92 26.48 -9.69
C GLN A 130 2.19 25.55 -8.72
N LYS A 131 1.85 24.33 -9.16
CA LYS A 131 1.19 23.34 -8.32
C LYS A 131 2.06 22.84 -7.17
N ARG A 132 3.39 22.81 -7.35
CA ARG A 132 4.33 22.53 -6.26
C ARG A 132 4.32 23.63 -5.22
N CYS A 133 4.32 24.89 -5.66
CA CYS A 133 4.28 26.01 -4.74
C CYS A 133 2.93 26.13 -4.01
N GLU A 134 1.83 25.82 -4.69
CA GLU A 134 0.49 25.73 -4.08
C GLU A 134 0.42 24.58 -3.05
N MET A 135 0.97 23.40 -3.37
CA MET A 135 1.06 22.28 -2.43
C MET A 135 1.84 22.66 -1.18
N ASN A 136 3.00 23.30 -1.34
CA ASN A 136 3.80 23.77 -0.21
C ASN A 136 3.08 24.84 0.61
N TYR A 137 2.29 25.70 -0.02
CA TYR A 137 1.50 26.73 0.68
C TYR A 137 0.43 26.09 1.57
N TRP A 138 -0.31 25.11 1.06
CA TRP A 138 -1.31 24.43 1.87
C TRP A 138 -0.67 23.57 2.97
N ALA A 139 0.48 22.94 2.70
CA ALA A 139 1.27 22.28 3.74
C ALA A 139 1.69 23.26 4.85
N TYR A 140 2.11 24.48 4.49
CA TYR A 140 2.42 25.53 5.44
C TYR A 140 1.23 25.91 6.31
N ILE A 141 0.07 26.22 5.72
CA ILE A 141 -1.14 26.58 6.49
C ILE A 141 -1.58 25.43 7.41
N LYS A 142 -1.38 24.18 6.98
CA LYS A 142 -1.65 22.99 7.80
C LYS A 142 -0.72 22.93 9.01
N ASP A 143 0.58 23.17 8.83
CA ASP A 143 1.59 23.06 9.89
C ASP A 143 1.57 24.25 10.87
N TYR A 144 1.09 25.43 10.42
CA TYR A 144 1.02 26.67 11.19
C TYR A 144 -0.37 27.35 11.15
N PRO A 145 -1.45 26.70 11.63
CA PRO A 145 -2.84 27.08 11.38
C PRO A 145 -3.41 28.16 12.31
N SER A 146 -2.63 28.65 13.28
CA SER A 146 -3.14 29.42 14.43
C SER A 146 -2.94 30.93 14.29
N HIS A 147 -1.97 31.37 13.49
CA HIS A 147 -1.59 32.77 13.36
C HIS A 147 -2.09 33.41 12.05
N TYR A 148 -2.55 32.59 11.10
CA TYR A 148 -3.09 33.04 9.82
C TYR A 148 -4.50 32.49 9.59
N GLU A 149 -5.43 33.37 9.22
CA GLU A 149 -6.83 33.00 8.93
C GLU A 149 -6.97 32.39 7.53
N LEU A 150 -7.93 31.48 7.35
CA LEU A 150 -8.18 30.91 6.03
C LEU A 150 -8.68 31.98 5.06
N PRO A 151 -8.25 31.96 3.78
CA PRO A 151 -8.90 32.76 2.74
C PRO A 151 -10.40 32.43 2.63
N ASP A 152 -11.23 33.45 2.40
CA ASP A 152 -12.70 33.34 2.39
C ASP A 152 -13.24 32.25 1.44
N ASP A 153 -12.57 32.01 0.32
CA ASP A 153 -12.94 31.02 -0.70
C ASP A 153 -12.32 29.64 -0.49
N ALA A 154 -11.38 29.48 0.46
CA ALA A 154 -10.65 28.21 0.64
C ALA A 154 -11.58 27.07 1.08
N GLU A 155 -12.57 27.38 1.94
CA GLU A 155 -13.57 26.41 2.37
C GLU A 155 -14.44 25.94 1.20
N GLU A 156 -14.88 26.86 0.34
CA GLU A 156 -15.66 26.55 -0.86
C GLU A 156 -14.85 25.72 -1.85
N LEU A 157 -13.57 26.07 -2.08
CA LEU A 157 -12.67 25.30 -2.94
C LEU A 157 -12.48 23.86 -2.44
N ALA A 158 -12.33 23.67 -1.13
CA ALA A 158 -12.23 22.34 -0.53
C ALA A 158 -13.52 21.54 -0.74
N LEU A 159 -14.70 22.14 -0.54
CA LEU A 159 -15.99 21.49 -0.79
C LEU A 159 -16.15 21.09 -2.26
N VAL A 160 -15.85 21.99 -3.19
CA VAL A 160 -15.91 21.71 -4.63
C VAL A 160 -14.96 20.59 -5.02
N ALA A 161 -13.75 20.54 -4.45
CA ALA A 161 -12.80 19.46 -4.70
C ALA A 161 -13.32 18.08 -4.23
N LEU A 162 -13.99 18.03 -3.08
CA LEU A 162 -14.61 16.81 -2.56
C LEU A 162 -15.79 16.37 -3.45
N GLU A 163 -16.65 17.30 -3.86
CA GLU A 163 -17.79 17.01 -4.75
C GLU A 163 -17.35 16.57 -6.14
N SER A 164 -16.31 17.21 -6.68
CA SER A 164 -15.68 16.80 -7.94
C SER A 164 -15.09 15.39 -7.82
N SER A 165 -14.54 15.03 -6.66
CA SER A 165 -13.98 13.70 -6.41
C SER A 165 -15.08 12.64 -6.33
N GLN A 166 -16.19 12.91 -5.64
CA GLN A 166 -17.37 12.04 -5.61
C GLN A 166 -17.96 11.83 -7.00
N THR A 167 -18.16 12.92 -7.74
CA THR A 167 -18.70 12.87 -9.10
C THR A 167 -17.79 12.10 -10.02
N GLY A 168 -16.47 12.37 -9.96
CA GLY A 168 -15.48 11.65 -10.75
C GLY A 168 -15.47 10.15 -10.45
N ASN A 169 -15.53 9.77 -9.17
CA ASN A 169 -15.59 8.37 -8.76
C ASN A 169 -16.90 7.69 -9.16
N LEU A 170 -18.03 8.39 -9.15
CA LEU A 170 -19.32 7.85 -9.56
C LEU A 170 -19.39 7.64 -11.08
N VAL A 171 -18.96 8.65 -11.85
CA VAL A 171 -19.07 8.66 -13.31
C VAL A 171 -18.02 7.78 -13.97
N TYR A 172 -16.77 7.87 -13.52
CA TYR A 172 -15.64 7.19 -14.16
C TYR A 172 -15.21 5.91 -13.43
N GLN A 173 -15.73 5.64 -12.23
CA GLN A 173 -15.48 4.41 -11.46
C GLN A 173 -13.98 4.06 -11.40
N SER A 174 -13.58 2.95 -12.04
CA SER A 174 -12.19 2.48 -12.09
C SER A 174 -11.23 3.41 -12.85
N GLU A 175 -11.74 4.26 -13.73
CA GLU A 175 -10.96 5.22 -14.52
C GLU A 175 -10.79 6.58 -13.82
N SER A 176 -11.43 6.78 -12.66
CA SER A 176 -11.34 8.04 -11.92
C SER A 176 -9.91 8.33 -11.46
N ILE A 177 -9.43 9.55 -11.72
CA ILE A 177 -8.16 10.11 -11.21
C ILE A 177 -8.37 11.04 -10.01
N ALA A 178 -9.54 10.94 -9.35
CA ALA A 178 -9.89 11.78 -8.23
C ALA A 178 -8.89 11.62 -7.06
N PRO A 179 -8.55 12.72 -6.36
CA PRO A 179 -7.63 12.71 -5.22
C PRO A 179 -8.16 11.92 -4.01
N PHE A 180 -9.48 11.85 -3.84
CA PHE A 180 -10.12 11.21 -2.70
C PHE A 180 -11.03 10.08 -3.15
N SER A 181 -11.17 9.04 -2.32
CA SER A 181 -12.18 7.99 -2.55
C SER A 181 -13.60 8.51 -2.28
N SER A 182 -14.63 7.80 -2.76
CA SER A 182 -16.02 8.17 -2.49
C SER A 182 -16.34 8.18 -0.98
N ALA A 183 -15.86 7.18 -0.23
CA ALA A 183 -16.11 7.07 1.19
C ALA A 183 -15.33 8.13 2.00
N GLU A 184 -14.11 8.44 1.58
CA GLU A 184 -13.29 9.50 2.18
C GLU A 184 -13.89 10.88 1.92
N SER A 185 -14.35 11.14 0.69
CA SER A 185 -14.97 12.43 0.34
C SER A 185 -16.22 12.70 1.18
N GLU A 186 -17.06 11.69 1.42
CA GLU A 186 -18.23 11.79 2.32
C GLU A 186 -17.82 12.11 3.76
N ARG A 187 -16.79 11.44 4.29
CA ARG A 187 -16.29 11.69 5.65
C ARG A 187 -15.74 13.10 5.80
N LEU A 188 -14.88 13.53 4.87
CA LEU A 188 -14.27 14.85 4.87
C LEU A 188 -15.34 15.94 4.72
N LYS A 189 -16.33 15.74 3.84
CA LYS A 189 -17.45 16.68 3.66
C LYS A 189 -18.31 16.79 4.92
N THR A 190 -18.61 15.67 5.56
CA THR A 190 -19.36 15.64 6.83
C THR A 190 -18.61 16.40 7.93
N LEU A 191 -17.30 16.15 8.06
CA LEU A 191 -16.45 16.81 9.05
C LEU A 191 -16.36 18.32 8.78
N LEU A 192 -16.12 18.73 7.53
CA LEU A 192 -16.04 20.13 7.15
C LEU A 192 -17.35 20.87 7.40
N THR A 193 -18.49 20.24 7.08
CA THR A 193 -19.83 20.80 7.35
C THR A 193 -20.06 20.98 8.85
N SER A 194 -19.57 20.05 9.69
CA SER A 194 -19.69 20.16 11.15
C SER A 194 -18.86 21.32 11.74
N LEU A 195 -17.77 21.70 11.07
CA LEU A 195 -16.88 22.78 11.49
C LEU A 195 -17.27 24.15 10.92
N ARG A 196 -18.21 24.22 9.98
CA ARG A 196 -18.62 25.45 9.27
C ARG A 196 -19.06 26.60 10.18
N ALA A 197 -19.68 26.29 11.32
CA ALA A 197 -20.25 27.30 12.22
C ALA A 197 -19.22 28.08 13.06
N LYS A 198 -17.95 27.66 13.08
CA LYS A 198 -16.89 28.32 13.85
C LYS A 198 -15.57 28.28 13.09
N ASP A 199 -14.96 29.43 12.88
CA ASP A 199 -13.55 29.50 12.49
C ASP A 199 -12.71 28.92 13.63
N THR A 200 -12.29 27.68 13.42
CA THR A 200 -11.51 26.91 14.38
C THR A 200 -10.21 26.52 13.73
N ARG A 201 -9.15 26.43 14.55
CA ARG A 201 -7.84 25.91 14.13
C ARG A 201 -7.96 24.55 13.42
N ASN A 202 -8.92 23.72 13.87
CA ASN A 202 -9.21 22.43 13.24
C ASN A 202 -9.79 22.57 11.82
N LYS A 203 -10.60 23.60 11.56
CA LYS A 203 -11.09 23.91 10.21
C LYS A 203 -9.93 24.30 9.30
N THR A 204 -9.03 25.16 9.76
CA THR A 204 -7.82 25.57 9.03
C THR A 204 -6.98 24.36 8.63
N VAL A 205 -6.69 23.45 9.57
CA VAL A 205 -5.95 22.22 9.31
C VAL A 205 -6.68 21.30 8.32
N LEU A 206 -7.99 21.16 8.45
CA LEU A 206 -8.77 20.28 7.57
C LEU A 206 -8.82 20.81 6.13
N VAL A 207 -9.13 22.09 5.94
CA VAL A 207 -9.22 22.72 4.62
C VAL A 207 -7.87 22.71 3.92
N SER A 208 -6.81 23.08 4.64
CA SER A 208 -5.45 23.04 4.10
C SER A 208 -5.02 21.62 3.74
N HIS A 209 -5.33 20.61 4.55
CA HIS A 209 -5.06 19.22 4.21
C HIS A 209 -5.76 18.76 2.92
N ILE A 210 -7.04 19.14 2.74
CA ILE A 210 -7.79 18.81 1.52
C ILE A 210 -7.14 19.45 0.30
N LEU A 211 -6.83 20.74 0.37
CA LEU A 211 -6.27 21.49 -0.76
C LEU A 211 -4.81 21.07 -1.08
N GLU A 212 -4.02 20.73 -0.06
CA GLU A 212 -2.70 20.13 -0.22
C GLU A 212 -2.78 18.81 -1.02
N ARG A 213 -3.69 17.90 -0.64
CA ARG A 213 -3.89 16.63 -1.35
C ARG A 213 -4.33 16.84 -2.80
N VAL A 214 -5.17 17.83 -3.05
CA VAL A 214 -5.61 18.18 -4.41
C VAL A 214 -4.43 18.67 -5.25
N ALA A 215 -3.60 19.56 -4.70
CA ALA A 215 -2.39 20.05 -5.38
C ALA A 215 -1.35 18.93 -5.60
N GLU A 216 -1.15 18.05 -4.61
CA GLU A 216 -0.28 16.88 -4.71
C GLU A 216 -0.76 15.91 -5.81
N ASN A 217 -2.06 15.62 -5.86
CA ASN A 217 -2.64 14.77 -6.89
C ASN A 217 -2.50 15.40 -8.28
N ALA A 218 -2.70 16.72 -8.39
CA ALA A 218 -2.51 17.44 -9.64
C ALA A 218 -1.07 17.33 -10.17
N LEU A 219 -0.07 17.39 -9.29
CA LEU A 219 1.34 17.15 -9.64
C LEU A 219 1.60 15.73 -10.12
N LYS A 220 1.13 14.73 -9.37
CA LYS A 220 1.34 13.31 -9.68
C LYS A 220 0.72 12.95 -11.03
N THR A 221 -0.53 13.35 -11.24
CA THR A 221 -1.30 13.02 -12.45
C THR A 221 -0.95 13.93 -13.64
N GLY A 222 -0.33 15.09 -13.44
CA GLY A 222 -0.16 16.09 -14.51
C GLY A 222 -1.49 16.75 -14.89
N HIS A 223 -2.39 16.90 -13.92
CA HIS A 223 -3.72 17.46 -14.12
C HIS A 223 -3.59 18.84 -14.78
N SER A 224 -4.33 19.07 -15.88
CA SER A 224 -4.36 20.27 -16.72
C SER A 224 -3.23 20.51 -17.75
N SER A 225 -2.15 19.72 -17.77
CA SER A 225 -1.08 19.86 -18.78
C SER A 225 -1.05 18.73 -19.82
N LEU A 226 -1.69 17.60 -19.53
CA LEU A 226 -1.70 16.43 -20.40
C LEU A 226 -3.06 16.25 -21.11
N PRO A 227 -3.07 15.85 -22.39
CA PRO A 227 -4.28 15.40 -23.07
C PRO A 227 -4.95 14.23 -22.33
N LYS A 228 -6.28 14.12 -22.41
CA LYS A 228 -7.09 13.06 -21.77
C LYS A 228 -6.48 11.66 -21.97
N GLU A 229 -6.01 11.36 -23.18
CA GLU A 229 -5.39 10.09 -23.54
C GLU A 229 -4.12 9.80 -22.73
N LYS A 230 -3.23 10.80 -22.57
CA LYS A 230 -2.01 10.67 -21.76
C LYS A 230 -2.31 10.65 -20.25
N LEU A 231 -3.39 11.28 -19.80
CA LEU A 231 -3.85 11.23 -18.41
C LEU A 231 -4.38 9.83 -18.04
N LEU A 232 -5.09 9.18 -18.96
CA LEU A 232 -5.57 7.81 -18.80
C LEU A 232 -4.42 6.79 -18.88
N GLU A 233 -3.45 6.98 -19.77
CA GLU A 233 -2.22 6.15 -19.82
C GLU A 233 -1.36 6.27 -18.57
N LYS A 234 -1.26 7.49 -18.00
CA LYS A 234 -0.50 7.75 -16.76
C LYS A 234 -1.30 7.38 -15.51
N ASN A 235 -2.57 7.01 -15.65
CA ASN A 235 -3.41 6.62 -14.53
C ASN A 235 -2.82 5.34 -13.91
N PRO A 236 -2.32 5.37 -12.66
CA PRO A 236 -1.63 4.23 -12.04
C PRO A 236 -2.52 2.98 -11.84
N ARG A 237 -3.81 3.07 -12.19
CA ARG A 237 -4.83 2.07 -11.95
C ARG A 237 -5.01 1.07 -13.08
N GLU A 238 -4.59 1.38 -14.30
CA GLU A 238 -4.31 0.31 -15.27
C GLU A 238 -2.93 -0.27 -14.94
N PRO A 239 -2.84 -1.56 -14.60
CA PRO A 239 -1.57 -2.23 -14.40
C PRO A 239 -0.94 -2.48 -15.76
N ASN A 240 -0.52 -1.41 -16.42
CA ASN A 240 0.69 -1.44 -17.23
C ASN A 240 1.88 -1.45 -16.26
N LEU A 241 1.90 -2.42 -15.32
CA LEU A 241 3.17 -3.01 -14.98
C LEU A 241 3.71 -3.46 -16.33
N PRO A 242 4.86 -2.95 -16.80
CA PRO A 242 5.34 -3.32 -18.12
C PRO A 242 5.50 -4.83 -18.13
N LEU A 243 4.52 -5.53 -18.72
CA LEU A 243 4.65 -6.93 -19.13
C LEU A 243 5.78 -7.03 -20.17
N SER A 244 6.16 -5.91 -20.78
CA SER A 244 7.41 -5.69 -21.50
C SER A 244 8.53 -5.34 -20.52
N PHE A 245 8.98 -6.33 -19.76
CA PHE A 245 10.28 -6.28 -19.10
C PHE A 245 11.32 -6.34 -20.23
N GLU A 246 12.01 -5.24 -20.51
CA GLU A 246 13.30 -5.31 -21.22
C GLU A 246 14.38 -5.50 -20.14
N PRO A 247 14.82 -6.74 -19.86
CA PRO A 247 15.82 -6.97 -18.83
C PRO A 247 17.17 -6.37 -19.28
N THR A 248 17.54 -5.28 -18.62
CA THR A 248 18.75 -4.49 -18.88
C THR A 248 20.02 -5.16 -18.36
N GLY A 249 19.92 -6.06 -17.35
CA GLY A 249 21.06 -6.74 -16.71
C GLY A 249 20.95 -8.27 -16.61
N PHE A 250 22.09 -8.93 -16.39
CA PHE A 250 22.18 -10.40 -16.25
C PHE A 250 21.37 -10.93 -15.05
N LYS A 251 21.41 -10.25 -13.91
CA LYS A 251 20.67 -10.64 -12.69
C LYS A 251 19.16 -10.67 -12.92
N GLU A 252 18.64 -9.66 -13.61
CA GLU A 252 17.23 -9.53 -13.97
C GLU A 252 16.77 -10.65 -14.92
N ARG A 253 17.60 -11.03 -15.91
CA ARG A 253 17.32 -12.17 -16.79
C ARG A 253 17.26 -13.48 -16.04
N THR A 254 18.18 -13.70 -15.09
CA THR A 254 18.18 -14.91 -14.27
C THR A 254 16.96 -14.99 -13.36
N ILE A 255 16.55 -13.87 -12.75
CA ILE A 255 15.31 -13.82 -11.93
C ILE A 255 14.09 -14.11 -12.80
N ALA A 256 13.98 -13.49 -13.98
CA ALA A 256 12.88 -13.75 -14.91
C ALA A 256 12.85 -15.22 -15.35
N LEU A 257 14.02 -15.81 -15.65
CA LEU A 257 14.14 -17.22 -16.00
C LEU A 257 13.69 -18.13 -14.85
N CYS A 258 14.11 -17.86 -13.61
CA CYS A 258 13.66 -18.59 -12.43
C CYS A 258 12.15 -18.46 -12.22
N MET A 259 11.60 -17.26 -12.36
CA MET A 259 10.16 -17.02 -12.23
C MET A 259 9.33 -17.81 -13.24
N VAL A 260 9.83 -17.95 -14.47
CA VAL A 260 9.13 -18.70 -15.54
C VAL A 260 9.35 -20.21 -15.40
N LEU A 261 10.59 -20.67 -15.28
CA LEU A 261 10.93 -22.09 -15.34
C LEU A 261 10.71 -22.84 -14.03
N LEU A 262 11.10 -22.24 -12.89
CA LEU A 262 11.00 -22.92 -11.58
C LEU A 262 9.69 -22.62 -10.88
N PHE A 263 9.14 -21.42 -11.09
CA PHE A 263 7.94 -20.94 -10.42
C PHE A 263 6.70 -20.89 -11.33
N PHE A 264 6.79 -21.39 -12.57
CA PHE A 264 5.66 -21.50 -13.51
C PHE A 264 4.94 -20.18 -13.79
N GLY A 265 5.62 -19.04 -13.62
CA GLY A 265 5.04 -17.71 -13.77
C GLY A 265 4.08 -17.28 -12.64
N VAL A 266 3.91 -18.10 -11.60
CA VAL A 266 3.08 -17.77 -10.43
C VAL A 266 3.45 -16.42 -9.77
N PRO A 267 4.74 -16.06 -9.60
CA PRO A 267 5.15 -14.81 -8.96
C PRO A 267 4.62 -13.56 -9.66
N PHE A 268 4.37 -13.60 -10.98
CA PHE A 268 3.83 -12.44 -11.70
C PHE A 268 2.44 -12.03 -11.21
N ASN A 269 1.61 -13.00 -10.81
CA ASN A 269 0.30 -12.71 -10.22
C ASN A 269 0.46 -12.00 -8.88
N TYR A 270 1.35 -12.49 -8.01
CA TYR A 270 1.61 -11.84 -6.72
C TYR A 270 2.22 -10.45 -6.90
N LEU A 271 3.12 -10.27 -7.88
CA LEU A 271 3.76 -8.98 -8.18
C LEU A 271 2.73 -7.91 -8.56
N ARG A 272 1.74 -8.25 -9.40
CA ARG A 272 0.66 -7.33 -9.80
C ARG A 272 -0.19 -6.89 -8.61
N HIS A 273 -0.54 -7.82 -7.72
CA HIS A 273 -1.41 -7.50 -6.58
C HIS A 273 -0.68 -6.77 -5.46
N VAL A 274 0.56 -7.18 -5.17
CA VAL A 274 1.49 -6.48 -4.26
C VAL A 274 1.71 -5.05 -4.78
N GLY A 275 2.13 -4.87 -6.03
CA GLY A 275 2.37 -3.55 -6.60
C GLY A 275 1.17 -2.61 -6.54
N ASN A 276 -0.04 -3.13 -6.75
CA ASN A 276 -1.27 -2.35 -6.64
C ASN A 276 -1.60 -2.00 -5.17
N ALA A 277 -1.52 -2.98 -4.26
CA ALA A 277 -1.82 -2.77 -2.85
C ALA A 277 -0.83 -1.81 -2.16
N PHE A 278 0.43 -1.79 -2.59
CA PHE A 278 1.45 -0.86 -2.06
C PHE A 278 1.33 0.56 -2.60
N LYS A 279 0.84 0.74 -3.83
CA LYS A 279 0.70 2.08 -4.44
C LYS A 279 -0.63 2.76 -4.12
N MET A 280 -1.66 1.99 -3.77
CA MET A 280 -3.02 2.49 -3.55
C MET A 280 -3.35 2.84 -2.10
N ALA A 281 -2.51 2.44 -1.12
CA ALA A 281 -2.75 2.76 0.28
C ALA A 281 -2.12 4.13 0.64
N PRO A 282 -2.88 5.25 0.67
CA PRO A 282 -2.51 6.32 1.58
C PRO A 282 -2.45 5.72 2.98
N GLN A 283 -1.53 6.21 3.80
CA GLN A 283 -1.14 5.66 5.10
C GLN A 283 -2.32 5.43 6.08
N ASP A 284 -3.51 5.99 5.78
CA ASP A 284 -4.72 5.95 6.61
C ASP A 284 -5.84 4.97 6.18
N ASP A 285 -5.80 4.35 4.99
CA ASP A 285 -6.82 3.35 4.58
C ASP A 285 -6.25 1.94 4.34
N LEU A 286 -6.02 1.20 5.43
CA LEU A 286 -5.55 -0.18 5.43
C LEU A 286 -6.60 -1.20 4.94
N ARG A 287 -7.80 -0.79 4.53
CA ARG A 287 -8.90 -1.74 4.21
C ARG A 287 -8.58 -2.66 3.04
N GLU A 288 -8.05 -2.10 1.95
CA GLU A 288 -7.71 -2.88 0.76
C GLU A 288 -6.55 -3.85 1.03
N TRP A 289 -5.54 -3.41 1.78
CA TRP A 289 -4.44 -4.25 2.24
C TRP A 289 -4.93 -5.39 3.13
N LYS A 290 -5.81 -5.10 4.11
CA LYS A 290 -6.41 -6.13 4.98
C LYS A 290 -7.18 -7.16 4.18
N ALA A 291 -7.99 -6.73 3.22
CA ALA A 291 -8.73 -7.63 2.34
C ALA A 291 -7.79 -8.52 1.52
N TYR A 292 -6.70 -7.94 1.00
CA TYR A 292 -5.68 -8.70 0.27
C TYR A 292 -4.95 -9.72 1.15
N VAL A 293 -4.49 -9.32 2.33
CA VAL A 293 -3.84 -10.24 3.29
C VAL A 293 -4.80 -11.36 3.71
N GLN A 294 -6.08 -11.08 3.92
CA GLN A 294 -7.09 -12.11 4.21
C GLN A 294 -7.25 -13.09 3.05
N LYS A 295 -7.25 -12.61 1.81
CA LYS A 295 -7.26 -13.46 0.61
C LYS A 295 -6.03 -14.37 0.58
N LEU A 296 -4.83 -13.83 0.79
CA LEU A 296 -3.59 -14.61 0.84
C LEU A 296 -3.58 -15.69 1.92
N VAL A 297 -4.00 -15.32 3.13
CA VAL A 297 -4.10 -16.25 4.27
C VAL A 297 -5.04 -17.40 3.95
N LYS A 298 -6.18 -17.11 3.29
CA LYS A 298 -7.12 -18.14 2.83
C LYS A 298 -6.47 -19.05 1.79
N GLU A 299 -5.86 -18.49 0.75
CA GLU A 299 -5.16 -19.26 -0.30
C GLU A 299 -4.11 -20.21 0.29
N TRP A 300 -3.26 -19.71 1.20
CA TRP A 300 -2.24 -20.56 1.83
C TRP A 300 -2.83 -21.65 2.73
N THR A 301 -3.95 -21.37 3.40
CA THR A 301 -4.66 -22.39 4.18
C THR A 301 -5.22 -23.49 3.28
N ASP A 302 -5.78 -23.12 2.12
CA ASP A 302 -6.27 -24.09 1.13
C ASP A 302 -5.11 -24.92 0.56
N PHE A 303 -3.96 -24.31 0.25
CA PHE A 303 -2.77 -25.04 -0.21
C PHE A 303 -2.22 -25.99 0.85
N ASN A 304 -2.19 -25.60 2.12
CA ASN A 304 -1.75 -26.47 3.22
C ASN A 304 -2.65 -27.71 3.34
N LEU A 305 -3.96 -27.56 3.15
CA LEU A 305 -4.89 -28.69 3.15
C LEU A 305 -4.57 -29.66 2.01
N VAL A 306 -4.40 -29.16 0.78
CA VAL A 306 -4.07 -30.02 -0.37
C VAL A 306 -2.70 -30.68 -0.20
N ALA A 307 -1.70 -29.95 0.29
CA ALA A 307 -0.36 -30.45 0.53
C ALA A 307 -0.33 -31.59 1.58
N THR A 308 -1.10 -31.48 2.66
CA THR A 308 -1.19 -32.54 3.69
C THR A 308 -1.92 -33.79 3.19
N VAL A 309 -2.95 -33.64 2.36
CA VAL A 309 -3.62 -34.76 1.70
C VAL A 309 -2.66 -35.47 0.75
N LEU A 310 -1.93 -34.71 -0.09
CA LEU A 310 -0.94 -35.27 -1.00
C LEU A 310 0.21 -35.97 -0.26
N LEU A 311 0.69 -35.37 0.83
CA LEU A 311 1.71 -35.95 1.69
C LEU A 311 1.26 -37.32 2.21
N SER A 312 0.03 -37.40 2.73
CA SER A 312 -0.55 -38.66 3.24
C SER A 312 -0.67 -39.72 2.13
N ALA A 313 -1.14 -39.32 0.95
CA ALA A 313 -1.24 -40.20 -0.21
C ALA A 313 0.15 -40.70 -0.69
N THR A 314 1.16 -39.83 -0.68
CA THR A 314 2.53 -40.17 -1.09
C THR A 314 3.20 -41.12 -0.11
N VAL A 315 2.99 -40.93 1.20
CA VAL A 315 3.48 -41.85 2.24
C VAL A 315 2.79 -43.21 2.15
N ALA A 316 1.47 -43.23 1.92
CA ALA A 316 0.74 -44.47 1.68
C ALA A 316 1.23 -45.20 0.42
N PHE A 317 1.52 -44.44 -0.65
CA PHE A 317 2.12 -45.00 -1.86
C PHE A 317 3.49 -45.62 -1.57
N LEU A 318 4.37 -44.96 -0.81
CA LEU A 318 5.69 -45.51 -0.43
C LEU A 318 5.62 -46.82 0.36
N ALA A 319 4.50 -47.12 1.02
CA ALA A 319 4.28 -48.38 1.73
C ALA A 319 3.88 -49.55 0.80
N VAL A 320 3.54 -49.27 -0.46
CA VAL A 320 3.18 -50.31 -1.43
C VAL A 320 4.41 -51.17 -1.75
N PRO A 321 4.31 -52.51 -1.65
CA PRO A 321 5.41 -53.40 -1.99
C PRO A 321 5.72 -53.35 -3.49
N GLY A 322 6.96 -53.62 -3.88
CA GLY A 322 7.36 -53.70 -5.29
C GLY A 322 7.67 -52.36 -5.96
N ILE A 323 7.84 -51.28 -5.19
CA ILE A 323 8.28 -49.97 -5.70
C ILE A 323 9.78 -49.99 -6.05
N ASP A 324 10.07 -49.68 -7.30
CA ASP A 324 11.43 -49.52 -7.83
C ASP A 324 12.13 -48.24 -7.31
N SER A 325 13.45 -48.20 -7.46
CA SER A 325 14.27 -47.10 -6.96
C SER A 325 13.91 -45.74 -7.54
N LEU A 326 13.54 -45.65 -8.83
CA LEU A 326 13.23 -44.36 -9.45
C LEU A 326 11.90 -43.80 -8.90
N SER A 327 10.86 -44.64 -8.85
CA SER A 327 9.58 -44.28 -8.26
C SER A 327 9.75 -43.85 -6.80
N ARG A 328 10.53 -44.61 -6.01
CA ARG A 328 10.83 -44.29 -4.61
C ARG A 328 11.49 -42.92 -4.46
N ILE A 329 12.50 -42.61 -5.26
CA ILE A 329 13.21 -41.32 -5.21
C ILE A 329 12.23 -40.19 -5.55
N SER A 330 11.42 -40.32 -6.61
CA SER A 330 10.45 -39.29 -6.97
C SER A 330 9.34 -39.09 -5.93
N ALA A 331 8.87 -40.17 -5.28
CA ALA A 331 7.93 -40.07 -4.18
C ALA A 331 8.54 -39.36 -2.96
N LEU A 332 9.82 -39.64 -2.63
CA LEU A 332 10.52 -38.94 -1.55
C LEU A 332 10.71 -37.45 -1.85
N VAL A 333 11.02 -37.09 -3.10
CA VAL A 333 11.07 -35.68 -3.53
C VAL A 333 9.70 -35.02 -3.36
N SER A 334 8.61 -35.70 -3.75
CA SER A 334 7.24 -35.22 -3.50
C SER A 334 6.97 -34.97 -2.01
N VAL A 335 7.34 -35.91 -1.13
CA VAL A 335 7.20 -35.78 0.33
C VAL A 335 7.92 -34.53 0.83
N LEU A 336 9.19 -34.33 0.43
CA LEU A 336 9.97 -33.18 0.85
C LEU A 336 9.36 -31.86 0.37
N CYS A 337 8.95 -31.79 -0.91
CA CYS A 337 8.27 -30.61 -1.44
C CYS A 337 6.94 -30.31 -0.73
N ALA A 338 6.14 -31.33 -0.42
CA ALA A 338 4.89 -31.17 0.31
C ALA A 338 5.12 -30.70 1.76
N LEU A 339 6.12 -31.25 2.45
CA LEU A 339 6.50 -30.82 3.81
C LEU A 339 6.98 -29.37 3.84
N GLU A 340 7.84 -28.97 2.89
CA GLU A 340 8.31 -27.58 2.77
C GLU A 340 7.16 -26.64 2.42
N SER A 341 6.26 -27.05 1.52
CA SER A 341 5.03 -26.30 1.21
C SER A 341 4.20 -26.03 2.46
N VAL A 342 3.95 -27.05 3.28
CA VAL A 342 3.16 -26.92 4.52
C VAL A 342 3.89 -26.04 5.54
N THR A 343 5.19 -26.25 5.72
CA THR A 343 5.99 -25.50 6.71
C THR A 343 6.03 -24.01 6.37
N ILE A 344 6.33 -23.67 5.10
CA ILE A 344 6.34 -22.29 4.63
C ILE A 344 4.93 -21.70 4.64
N GLY A 345 3.91 -22.45 4.19
CA GLY A 345 2.53 -21.99 4.19
C GLY A 345 2.01 -21.68 5.60
N LEU A 346 2.28 -22.53 6.58
CA LEU A 346 1.95 -22.29 7.99
C LEU A 346 2.68 -21.06 8.56
N TYR A 347 3.97 -20.93 8.26
CA TYR A 347 4.75 -19.75 8.67
C TYR A 347 4.15 -18.46 8.10
N LEU A 348 3.82 -18.45 6.81
CA LEU A 348 3.21 -17.29 6.15
C LEU A 348 1.84 -16.96 6.75
N VAL A 349 0.98 -17.95 6.97
CA VAL A 349 -0.33 -17.76 7.62
C VAL A 349 -0.16 -17.14 9.01
N TRP A 350 0.68 -17.72 9.85
CA TRP A 350 0.92 -17.21 11.21
C TRP A 350 1.43 -15.77 11.17
N ARG A 351 2.49 -15.52 10.40
CA ARG A 351 3.14 -14.21 10.30
C ARG A 351 2.16 -13.12 9.86
N HIS A 352 1.34 -13.40 8.85
CA HIS A 352 0.39 -12.44 8.27
C HIS A 352 -0.87 -12.27 9.09
N GLN A 353 -1.28 -13.29 9.85
CA GLN A 353 -2.39 -13.15 10.79
C GLN A 353 -2.01 -12.30 12.00
N THR A 354 -0.77 -12.38 12.48
CA THR A 354 -0.28 -11.59 13.62
C THR A 354 0.05 -10.14 13.24
N ARG A 355 0.36 -9.85 11.96
CA ARG A 355 0.79 -8.52 11.50
C ARG A 355 -0.07 -7.96 10.36
N LYS A 356 -1.40 -8.03 10.49
CA LYS A 356 -2.34 -7.57 9.46
C LYS A 356 -2.25 -6.07 9.16
N ASP A 357 -1.73 -5.28 10.11
CA ASP A 357 -1.66 -3.81 10.03
C ASP A 357 -0.26 -3.27 9.66
N ASP A 358 0.76 -4.11 9.57
CA ASP A 358 2.17 -3.71 9.40
C ASP A 358 2.59 -3.65 7.92
N ILE A 359 2.05 -2.68 7.17
CA ILE A 359 2.47 -2.37 5.79
C ILE A 359 3.93 -1.87 5.78
N GLY A 360 4.38 -1.23 6.85
CA GLY A 360 5.72 -0.66 6.99
C GLY A 360 6.82 -1.70 6.82
N TRP A 361 6.63 -2.92 7.36
CA TRP A 361 7.57 -4.02 7.15
C TRP A 361 7.78 -4.35 5.67
N TYR A 362 6.70 -4.35 4.88
CA TYR A 362 6.78 -4.66 3.46
C TYR A 362 7.48 -3.55 2.68
N ASN A 363 7.10 -2.28 2.90
CA ASN A 363 7.72 -1.12 2.25
C ASN A 363 9.23 -1.09 2.51
N TYR A 364 9.64 -1.28 3.76
CA TYR A 364 11.04 -1.32 4.14
C TYR A 364 11.80 -2.43 3.40
N ASN A 365 11.23 -3.64 3.35
CA ASN A 365 11.89 -4.79 2.70
C ASN A 365 11.87 -4.73 1.17
N THR A 366 10.86 -4.10 0.55
CA THR A 366 10.85 -3.84 -0.89
C THR A 366 11.92 -2.83 -1.29
N GLU A 367 12.12 -1.78 -0.50
CA GLU A 367 13.07 -0.72 -0.83
C GLU A 367 14.51 -1.12 -0.53
N HIS A 368 14.75 -1.83 0.58
CA HIS A 368 16.11 -1.98 1.11
C HIS A 368 16.72 -3.39 0.98
N ARG A 369 15.92 -4.45 0.76
CA ARG A 369 16.43 -5.83 0.93
C ARG A 369 16.11 -6.81 -0.20
N TYR A 370 14.85 -7.03 -0.52
CA TYR A 370 14.44 -8.13 -1.41
C TYR A 370 13.81 -7.65 -2.73
N GLY A 371 13.41 -6.38 -2.81
CA GLY A 371 12.65 -5.87 -3.95
C GLY A 371 11.26 -6.49 -4.05
N PHE A 372 10.44 -5.95 -4.96
CA PHE A 372 9.10 -6.49 -5.23
C PHE A 372 9.14 -7.94 -5.76
N HIS A 373 10.15 -8.28 -6.56
CA HIS A 373 10.33 -9.60 -7.15
C HIS A 373 10.63 -10.67 -6.10
N GLY A 374 11.52 -10.38 -5.14
CA GLY A 374 11.85 -11.32 -4.06
C GLY A 374 10.65 -11.62 -3.17
N ILE A 375 9.89 -10.58 -2.82
CA ILE A 375 8.66 -10.75 -2.03
C ILE A 375 7.61 -11.54 -2.79
N ALA A 376 7.39 -11.25 -4.08
CA ALA A 376 6.43 -12.01 -4.90
C ALA A 376 6.81 -13.49 -5.01
N MET A 377 8.09 -13.82 -5.18
CA MET A 377 8.56 -15.20 -5.15
C MET A 377 8.32 -15.86 -3.79
N LEU A 378 8.65 -15.18 -2.68
CA LEU A 378 8.45 -15.69 -1.33
C LEU A 378 6.98 -16.04 -1.06
N LEU A 379 6.05 -15.15 -1.42
CA LEU A 379 4.61 -15.35 -1.22
C LEU A 379 4.04 -16.49 -2.07
N SER A 380 4.67 -16.78 -3.22
CA SER A 380 4.27 -17.88 -4.12
C SER A 380 4.84 -19.25 -3.75
N LEU A 381 5.82 -19.32 -2.83
CA LEU A 381 6.55 -20.56 -2.52
C LEU A 381 5.66 -21.74 -2.11
N PRO A 382 4.64 -21.59 -1.24
CA PRO A 382 3.78 -22.72 -0.86
C PRO A 382 3.12 -23.36 -2.09
N LEU A 383 2.56 -22.54 -2.99
CA LEU A 383 1.91 -23.04 -4.19
C LEU A 383 2.90 -23.71 -5.15
N VAL A 384 4.07 -23.11 -5.36
CA VAL A 384 5.08 -23.65 -6.29
C VAL A 384 5.62 -24.98 -5.78
N LEU A 385 5.91 -25.10 -4.49
CA LEU A 385 6.36 -26.35 -3.89
C LEU A 385 5.27 -27.43 -3.93
N LEU A 386 4.00 -27.05 -3.73
CA LEU A 386 2.88 -27.95 -3.91
C LEU A 386 2.77 -28.46 -5.36
N ILE A 387 2.94 -27.60 -6.36
CA ILE A 387 2.95 -28.01 -7.77
C ILE A 387 4.08 -29.01 -8.03
N TRP A 388 5.29 -28.72 -7.55
CA TRP A 388 6.42 -29.66 -7.67
C TRP A 388 6.13 -31.00 -6.97
N ALA A 389 5.50 -30.99 -5.79
CA ALA A 389 5.10 -32.21 -5.11
C ALA A 389 4.11 -33.03 -5.95
N ILE A 390 3.07 -32.39 -6.52
CA ILE A 390 2.09 -33.06 -7.39
C ILE A 390 2.78 -33.65 -8.63
N LEU A 391 3.66 -32.90 -9.28
CA LEU A 391 4.38 -33.35 -10.48
C LEU A 391 5.31 -34.53 -10.17
N SER A 392 6.08 -34.46 -9.08
CA SER A 392 6.96 -35.55 -8.65
C SER A 392 6.18 -36.79 -8.22
N PHE A 393 5.04 -36.64 -7.55
CA PHE A 393 4.16 -37.76 -7.21
C PHE A 393 3.54 -38.41 -8.45
N ALA A 394 3.04 -37.61 -9.39
CA ALA A 394 2.51 -38.12 -10.66
C ALA A 394 3.60 -38.88 -11.46
N PHE A 395 4.82 -38.34 -11.49
CA PHE A 395 5.96 -39.00 -12.12
C PHE A 395 6.32 -40.32 -11.42
N SER A 396 6.24 -40.37 -10.08
CA SER A 396 6.44 -41.59 -9.30
C SER A 396 5.42 -42.68 -9.64
N VAL A 397 4.13 -42.32 -9.71
CA VAL A 397 3.07 -43.27 -10.07
C VAL A 397 3.27 -43.78 -11.49
N LEU A 398 3.66 -42.89 -12.41
CA LEU A 398 3.95 -43.26 -13.79
C LEU A 398 5.14 -44.24 -13.84
N CYS A 399 6.26 -43.92 -13.20
CA CYS A 399 7.44 -44.80 -13.14
C CYS A 399 7.09 -46.17 -12.55
N TYR A 400 6.26 -46.22 -11.51
CA TYR A 400 5.82 -47.46 -10.89
C TYR A 400 4.96 -48.30 -11.83
N SER A 401 4.12 -47.68 -12.67
CA SER A 401 3.36 -48.41 -13.68
C SER A 401 4.26 -49.09 -14.73
N TYR A 402 5.46 -48.55 -14.98
CA TYR A 402 6.44 -49.10 -15.92
C TYR A 402 7.39 -50.11 -15.29
N ARG A 403 7.78 -49.88 -14.03
CA ARG A 403 8.92 -50.56 -13.38
C ARG A 403 8.56 -51.25 -12.08
N GLY A 404 7.31 -51.18 -11.66
CA GLY A 404 6.82 -51.86 -10.46
C GLY A 404 6.74 -53.36 -10.63
N PHE A 405 6.80 -54.06 -9.49
CA PHE A 405 6.75 -55.51 -9.40
C PHE A 405 5.61 -55.94 -8.47
N ALA A 406 4.95 -57.05 -8.78
CA ALA A 406 4.01 -57.71 -7.88
C ALA A 406 4.69 -58.94 -7.24
N PRO A 407 4.57 -59.14 -5.92
CA PRO A 407 4.99 -60.40 -5.31
C PRO A 407 4.02 -61.53 -5.71
N ASP A 408 4.55 -62.60 -6.27
CA ASP A 408 3.80 -63.83 -6.52
C ASP A 408 3.63 -64.67 -5.24
N ILE A 409 2.79 -65.70 -5.26
CA ILE A 409 2.53 -66.63 -4.15
C ILE A 409 3.83 -67.30 -3.66
N GLU A 410 4.81 -67.47 -4.56
CA GLU A 410 6.14 -68.01 -4.26
C GLU A 410 7.17 -66.95 -3.82
N GLY A 411 6.77 -65.68 -3.71
CA GLY A 411 7.63 -64.55 -3.32
C GLY A 411 8.53 -64.02 -4.44
N THR A 412 8.40 -64.54 -5.67
CA THR A 412 9.12 -64.05 -6.84
C THR A 412 8.57 -62.69 -7.28
N GLN A 413 9.45 -61.76 -7.67
CA GLN A 413 9.07 -60.41 -8.10
C GLN A 413 8.79 -60.42 -9.61
N LEU A 414 7.52 -60.39 -10.00
CA LEU A 414 7.12 -60.36 -11.41
C LEU A 414 6.81 -58.91 -11.84
N PRO A 415 7.38 -58.42 -12.96
CA PRO A 415 7.08 -57.08 -13.45
C PRO A 415 5.62 -56.99 -13.92
N PHE A 416 5.05 -55.79 -13.88
CA PHE A 416 3.69 -55.57 -14.34
C PHE A 416 3.48 -55.91 -15.82
N SER A 417 2.23 -56.31 -16.13
CA SER A 417 1.82 -56.66 -17.49
C SER A 417 1.98 -55.47 -18.44
N LYS A 418 2.20 -55.77 -19.73
CA LYS A 418 2.29 -54.72 -20.75
C LYS A 418 1.02 -53.87 -20.87
N ASN A 419 -0.12 -54.43 -20.51
CA ASN A 419 -1.40 -53.73 -20.56
C ASN A 419 -1.48 -52.64 -19.49
N THR A 420 -0.88 -52.86 -18.31
CA THR A 420 -0.88 -51.90 -17.20
C THR A 420 -0.20 -50.59 -17.60
N TYR A 421 1.00 -50.65 -18.21
CA TYR A 421 1.70 -49.43 -18.61
C TYR A 421 0.96 -48.68 -19.73
N TRP A 422 0.39 -49.37 -20.72
CA TRP A 422 -0.33 -48.73 -21.82
C TRP A 422 -1.58 -48.01 -21.34
N ILE A 423 -2.36 -48.65 -20.44
CA ILE A 423 -3.58 -48.06 -19.89
C ILE A 423 -3.25 -46.83 -19.06
N VAL A 424 -2.31 -46.95 -18.11
CA VAL A 424 -1.93 -45.83 -17.24
C VAL A 424 -1.40 -44.65 -18.06
N THR A 425 -0.52 -44.92 -19.04
CA THR A 425 0.03 -43.87 -19.91
C THR A 425 -1.04 -43.19 -20.75
N SER A 426 -1.96 -43.96 -21.32
CA SER A 426 -3.07 -43.40 -22.11
C SER A 426 -3.96 -42.50 -21.27
N VAL A 427 -4.30 -42.93 -20.04
CA VAL A 427 -5.08 -42.12 -19.10
C VAL A 427 -4.32 -40.85 -18.68
N THR A 428 -3.02 -40.96 -18.37
CA THR A 428 -2.19 -39.79 -18.04
C THR A 428 -2.12 -38.79 -19.19
N ILE A 429 -1.98 -39.25 -20.43
CA ILE A 429 -1.98 -38.38 -21.62
C ILE A 429 -3.34 -37.69 -21.78
N ILE A 430 -4.45 -38.42 -21.63
CA ILE A 430 -5.81 -37.83 -21.71
C ILE A 430 -5.99 -36.73 -20.65
N ILE A 431 -5.57 -36.99 -19.40
CA ILE A 431 -5.64 -36.00 -18.32
C ILE A 431 -4.77 -34.79 -18.64
N ALA A 432 -3.54 -35.00 -19.11
CA ALA A 432 -2.61 -33.91 -19.45
C ALA A 432 -3.13 -33.05 -20.62
N VAL A 433 -3.68 -33.67 -21.67
CA VAL A 433 -4.30 -32.97 -22.80
C VAL A 433 -5.52 -32.18 -22.34
N THR A 434 -6.38 -32.79 -21.52
CA THR A 434 -7.57 -32.11 -20.97
C THR A 434 -7.15 -30.89 -20.14
N PHE A 435 -6.14 -31.04 -19.29
CA PHE A 435 -5.61 -29.95 -18.48
C PHE A 435 -5.00 -28.83 -19.35
N ALA A 436 -4.24 -29.18 -20.38
CA ALA A 436 -3.67 -28.22 -21.32
C ALA A 436 -4.75 -27.44 -22.09
N VAL A 437 -5.83 -28.11 -22.53
CA VAL A 437 -6.97 -27.47 -23.20
C VAL A 437 -7.68 -26.50 -22.26
N VAL A 438 -7.88 -26.89 -20.99
CA VAL A 438 -8.47 -26.01 -19.97
C VAL A 438 -7.58 -24.79 -19.74
N LEU A 439 -6.28 -24.97 -19.52
CA LEU A 439 -5.34 -23.87 -19.34
C LEU A 439 -5.30 -22.92 -20.54
N TYR A 440 -5.25 -23.48 -21.75
CA TYR A 440 -5.29 -22.68 -22.99
C TYR A 440 -6.59 -21.89 -23.10
N SER A 441 -7.73 -22.51 -22.80
CA SER A 441 -9.04 -21.86 -22.85
C SER A 441 -9.15 -20.72 -21.84
N PHE A 442 -8.66 -20.91 -20.61
CA PHE A 442 -8.61 -19.85 -19.60
C PHE A 442 -7.66 -18.72 -20.00
N TRP A 443 -6.49 -19.06 -20.55
CA TRP A 443 -5.53 -18.08 -21.05
C TRP A 443 -6.09 -17.23 -22.19
N ASP A 444 -6.78 -17.85 -23.17
CA ASP A 444 -7.44 -17.16 -24.28
C ASP A 444 -8.58 -16.26 -23.78
N LEU A 445 -9.42 -16.78 -22.87
CA LEU A 445 -10.54 -16.05 -22.27
C LEU A 445 -10.06 -14.79 -21.54
N TRP A 446 -8.95 -14.88 -20.81
CA TRP A 446 -8.41 -13.77 -20.02
C TRP A 446 -7.62 -12.75 -20.84
N ARG A 447 -7.13 -13.13 -22.04
CA ARG A 447 -6.37 -12.23 -22.92
C ARG A 447 -7.29 -11.32 -23.75
N TYR A 448 -8.55 -11.68 -23.94
CA TYR A 448 -9.51 -10.90 -24.73
C TYR A 448 -10.88 -10.76 -24.04
N PRO A 449 -11.06 -9.81 -23.10
CA PRO A 449 -12.32 -9.58 -22.35
C PRO A 449 -13.53 -9.12 -23.19
N GLY A 450 -13.53 -9.31 -24.51
CA GLY A 450 -14.59 -8.87 -25.41
C GLY A 450 -14.64 -9.56 -26.78
N SER A 451 -13.87 -10.63 -27.00
CA SER A 451 -13.91 -11.35 -28.28
C SER A 451 -13.98 -12.86 -28.11
N SER A 452 -15.11 -13.36 -27.60
CA SER A 452 -15.39 -14.77 -27.82
C SER A 452 -15.46 -15.03 -29.34
N PRO A 453 -14.85 -16.11 -29.87
CA PRO A 453 -14.94 -16.44 -31.30
C PRO A 453 -16.38 -16.61 -31.79
N LEU A 454 -17.31 -16.94 -30.87
CA LEU A 454 -18.76 -16.95 -31.10
C LEU A 454 -19.32 -15.57 -31.44
N THR A 455 -18.94 -14.50 -30.73
CA THR A 455 -19.42 -13.13 -31.04
C THR A 455 -18.88 -12.61 -32.38
N LYS A 456 -17.65 -12.99 -32.76
CA LYS A 456 -17.08 -12.69 -34.08
C LYS A 456 -17.83 -13.44 -35.19
N SER A 457 -18.17 -14.71 -34.97
CA SER A 457 -18.91 -15.54 -35.94
C SER A 457 -20.36 -15.05 -36.10
N VAL A 458 -21.05 -14.71 -35.00
CA VAL A 458 -22.40 -14.13 -35.02
C VAL A 458 -22.40 -12.76 -35.69
N LYS A 459 -21.42 -11.89 -35.40
CA LYS A 459 -21.27 -10.60 -36.11
C LYS A 459 -20.99 -10.79 -37.60
N LYS A 460 -20.22 -11.81 -37.99
CA LYS A 460 -19.94 -12.12 -39.40
C LYS A 460 -21.19 -12.63 -40.12
N VAL A 461 -21.98 -13.49 -39.49
CA VAL A 461 -23.25 -13.99 -40.02
C VAL A 461 -24.30 -12.87 -40.12
N LEU A 462 -24.44 -12.03 -39.10
CA LEU A 462 -25.34 -10.87 -39.14
C LEU A 462 -24.92 -9.84 -40.21
N LYS A 463 -23.62 -9.68 -40.47
CA LYS A 463 -23.10 -8.80 -41.52
C LYS A 463 -23.39 -9.35 -42.93
N ILE A 464 -23.34 -10.67 -43.11
CA ILE A 464 -23.69 -11.34 -44.36
C ILE A 464 -25.21 -11.26 -44.60
N ALA A 465 -26.03 -11.51 -43.57
CA ALA A 465 -27.48 -11.37 -43.66
C ALA A 465 -27.90 -9.93 -44.04
N ARG A 466 -27.27 -8.92 -43.43
CA ARG A 466 -27.54 -7.50 -43.74
C ARG A 466 -27.07 -7.06 -45.13
N GLN A 467 -26.17 -7.80 -45.77
CA GLN A 467 -25.74 -7.53 -47.15
C GLN A 467 -26.65 -8.21 -48.19
N GLN A 468 -27.42 -9.22 -47.79
CA GLN A 468 -28.38 -9.89 -48.68
C GLN A 468 -29.75 -9.18 -48.73
N ASP A 469 -30.12 -8.42 -47.70
CA ASP A 469 -31.37 -7.62 -47.68
C ASP A 469 -31.27 -6.28 -48.43
N VAL A 470 -30.14 -5.99 -49.10
CA VAL A 470 -29.86 -4.72 -49.81
C VAL A 470 -29.72 -4.92 -51.33
N VAL A 471 -30.08 -6.10 -51.85
CA VAL A 471 -30.07 -6.40 -53.31
C VAL A 471 -31.47 -6.54 -53.86
#